data_AF-A0A957HIH6-F1
#
_entry.id   AF-A0A957HIH6-F1
#
_cell.length_a   1.000
_cell.length_b   1.000
_cell.length_c   1.000
_cell.angle_alpha   90.00
_cell.angle_beta   90.00
_cell.angle_gamma   90.00
#
_symmetry.space_group_name_H-M   'P 1'
#
loop_
_entity.id
_entity.type
_entity.pdbx_description
1 polymer ?
#
loop_
_entity_poly.entity_id
_entity_poly.type
_entity_poly.pdbx_seq_one_letter_code
_entity_poly.pdbx_strand_id
1 'polypeptide(L)'
;MLTKPLHKIAAVILLILLIAACLAASLFQPPRALAYEAVQTFPVGSFSATLETQTYSLVHGDNGVAKIIVVAGGEQTVLDTWFDNDLFNDIRPGYVSWQNVDDHWRRDLVIWLPTYDGNLLASAYVSSEDGRLHPLDPPLQRQRLFD
;
A
#
# COMPACT_ATOMS: atom_id res chain seq x y z
N MET A 1 38.68 40.88 3.89
CA MET A 1 37.24 41.08 4.20
C MET A 1 36.42 40.30 3.17
N LEU A 2 36.28 38.98 3.34
CA LEU A 2 35.69 38.10 2.31
C LEU A 2 35.03 36.85 2.96
N THR A 3 33.90 37.01 3.63
CA THR A 3 33.15 35.88 4.23
C THR A 3 31.66 35.85 3.86
N LYS A 4 31.18 36.81 3.04
CA LYS A 4 29.74 37.01 2.80
C LYS A 4 29.04 36.07 1.77
N PRO A 5 29.69 35.39 0.80
CA PRO A 5 28.95 34.55 -0.15
C PRO A 5 28.71 33.11 0.33
N LEU A 6 29.58 32.58 1.19
CA LEU A 6 29.56 31.14 1.57
C LEU A 6 28.31 30.77 2.38
N HIS A 7 27.91 31.63 3.33
CA HIS A 7 26.72 31.41 4.16
C HIS A 7 25.41 31.46 3.37
N LYS A 8 25.36 32.24 2.28
CA LYS A 8 24.18 32.33 1.41
C LYS A 8 24.00 31.06 0.57
N ILE A 9 25.10 30.53 0.03
CA ILE A 9 25.07 29.28 -0.75
C ILE A 9 24.67 28.11 0.14
N ALA A 10 25.24 28.01 1.35
CA ALA A 10 24.87 26.97 2.32
C ALA A 10 23.38 27.02 2.71
N ALA A 11 22.84 28.23 2.93
CA ALA A 11 21.42 28.40 3.25
C ALA A 11 20.49 27.97 2.10
N VAL A 12 20.87 28.26 0.84
CA VAL A 12 20.11 27.84 -0.34
C VAL A 12 20.13 26.32 -0.51
N ILE A 13 21.30 25.68 -0.35
CA ILE A 13 21.42 24.22 -0.42
C ILE A 13 20.57 23.54 0.66
N LEU A 14 20.63 24.04 1.89
CA LEU A 14 19.82 23.53 3.00
C LEU A 14 18.32 23.66 2.71
N LEU A 15 17.88 24.80 2.16
CA LEU A 15 16.48 25.01 1.79
C LEU A 15 16.01 24.03 0.70
N ILE A 16 16.84 23.81 -0.33
CA ILE A 16 16.52 22.84 -1.39
C ILE A 16 16.39 21.42 -0.82
N LEU A 17 17.31 21.00 0.05
CA LEU A 17 17.26 19.69 0.69
C LEU A 17 16.01 19.52 1.57
N LEU A 18 15.61 20.56 2.32
CA LEU A 18 14.39 20.54 3.12
C LEU A 18 13.13 20.43 2.25
N ILE A 19 13.07 21.16 1.13
CA ILE A 19 11.95 21.06 0.19
C ILE A 19 11.91 19.66 -0.43
N ALA A 20 13.05 19.11 -0.85
CA ALA A 20 13.12 17.76 -1.40
C ALA A 20 12.68 16.69 -0.38
N ALA A 21 13.10 16.83 0.87
CA ALA A 21 12.70 15.93 1.95
C ALA A 21 11.19 16.00 2.24
N CYS A 22 10.63 17.20 2.33
CA CYS A 22 9.18 17.39 2.49
C CYS A 22 8.39 16.82 1.30
N LEU A 23 8.88 17.03 0.08
CA LEU A 23 8.25 16.51 -1.12
C LEU A 23 8.29 14.97 -1.12
N ALA A 24 9.45 14.37 -0.85
CA ALA A 24 9.60 12.91 -0.73
C ALA A 24 8.68 12.32 0.36
N ALA A 25 8.61 12.96 1.54
CA ALA A 25 7.73 12.53 2.61
C ALA A 25 6.24 12.64 2.22
N SER A 26 5.83 13.71 1.55
CA SER A 26 4.45 13.87 1.09
C SER A 26 4.03 12.89 -0.01
N LEU A 27 5.00 12.37 -0.76
CA LEU A 27 4.77 11.35 -1.79
C LEU A 27 4.72 9.94 -1.19
N PHE A 28 5.32 9.74 -0.01
CA PHE A 28 5.26 8.48 0.71
C PHE A 28 3.91 8.35 1.42
N GLN A 29 3.11 7.38 1.00
CA GLN A 29 1.91 6.97 1.72
C GLN A 29 2.13 5.56 2.26
N PRO A 30 2.06 5.36 3.60
CA PRO A 30 2.14 4.02 4.16
C PRO A 30 0.93 3.20 3.69
N PRO A 31 1.04 1.87 3.61
CA PRO A 31 -0.06 1.02 3.24
C PRO A 31 -1.19 1.16 4.26
N ARG A 32 -2.39 1.44 3.77
CA ARG A 32 -3.59 1.54 4.59
C ARG A 32 -4.18 0.16 4.80
N ALA A 33 -4.40 -0.21 6.06
CA ALA A 33 -5.08 -1.44 6.44
C ALA A 33 -6.49 -1.53 5.86
N LEU A 34 -6.86 -2.72 5.38
CA LEU A 34 -8.24 -3.08 5.10
C LEU A 34 -8.92 -3.54 6.40
N ALA A 35 -10.18 -3.14 6.58
CA ALA A 35 -10.98 -3.61 7.72
C ALA A 35 -11.35 -5.09 7.56
N TYR A 36 -11.69 -5.73 8.67
CA TYR A 36 -12.27 -7.08 8.70
C TYR A 36 -13.71 -7.04 8.16
N GLU A 37 -14.12 -8.06 7.42
CA GLU A 37 -15.51 -8.24 6.93
C GLU A 37 -16.09 -6.98 6.26
N ALA A 38 -15.30 -6.31 5.44
CA ALA A 38 -15.63 -5.00 4.91
C ALA A 38 -15.51 -4.94 3.40
N VAL A 39 -16.46 -4.22 2.80
CA VAL A 39 -16.41 -3.81 1.40
C VAL A 39 -15.95 -2.36 1.34
N GLN A 40 -14.85 -2.12 0.64
CA GLN A 40 -14.28 -0.78 0.49
C GLN A 40 -14.01 -0.50 -1.00
N THR A 41 -14.39 0.70 -1.45
CA THR A 41 -14.14 1.15 -2.82
C THR A 41 -13.02 2.18 -2.82
N PHE A 42 -12.06 1.98 -3.72
CA PHE A 42 -10.86 2.80 -3.85
C PHE A 42 -10.80 3.45 -5.24
N PRO A 43 -10.50 4.75 -5.33
CA PRO A 43 -10.28 5.40 -6.61
C PRO A 43 -8.93 4.97 -7.21
N VAL A 44 -8.92 4.71 -8.52
CA VAL A 44 -7.72 4.32 -9.28
C VAL A 44 -7.72 5.08 -10.62
N GLY A 45 -7.03 6.22 -10.68
CA GLY A 45 -7.09 7.11 -11.84
C GLY A 45 -8.52 7.58 -12.12
N SER A 46 -9.07 7.23 -13.29
CA SER A 46 -10.47 7.47 -13.67
C SER A 46 -11.42 6.31 -13.35
N PHE A 47 -10.90 5.24 -12.76
CA PHE A 47 -11.62 4.02 -12.41
C PHE A 47 -11.78 3.87 -10.90
N SER A 48 -12.45 2.80 -10.50
CA SER A 48 -12.60 2.40 -9.11
C SER A 48 -12.39 0.89 -8.98
N ALA A 49 -11.73 0.47 -7.90
CA ALA A 49 -11.64 -0.93 -7.49
C ALA A 49 -12.40 -1.12 -6.19
N THR A 50 -13.19 -2.19 -6.11
CA THR A 50 -13.85 -2.60 -4.86
C THR A 50 -13.14 -3.81 -4.29
N LEU A 51 -12.72 -3.72 -3.04
CA LEU A 51 -12.11 -4.83 -2.30
C LEU A 51 -13.05 -5.24 -1.17
N GLU A 52 -13.41 -6.51 -1.14
CA GLU A 52 -14.15 -7.15 -0.07
C GLU A 52 -13.22 -8.08 0.70
N THR A 53 -13.18 -7.94 2.02
CA THR A 53 -12.44 -8.83 2.91
C THR A 53 -13.37 -9.86 3.53
N GLN A 54 -12.99 -11.14 3.49
CA GLN A 54 -13.69 -12.24 4.15
C GLN A 54 -12.70 -12.98 5.04
N THR A 55 -13.07 -13.24 6.28
CA THR A 55 -12.22 -13.88 7.29
C THR A 55 -12.88 -15.13 7.84
N TYR A 56 -12.07 -16.17 8.04
CA TYR A 56 -12.52 -17.48 8.50
C TYR A 56 -11.71 -17.86 9.73
N SER A 57 -12.26 -17.58 10.90
CA SER A 57 -11.67 -17.98 12.18
C SER A 57 -11.73 -19.51 12.34
N LEU A 58 -10.58 -20.12 12.66
CA LEU A 58 -10.48 -21.58 12.76
C LEU A 58 -11.06 -22.13 14.08
N VAL A 59 -10.99 -21.38 15.19
CA VAL A 59 -11.47 -21.84 16.51
C VAL A 59 -11.81 -20.63 17.40
N HIS A 60 -12.98 -19.98 17.23
CA HIS A 60 -13.41 -18.85 18.12
C HIS A 60 -12.28 -17.85 18.41
N GLY A 61 -11.43 -17.60 17.41
CA GLY A 61 -10.05 -17.23 17.61
C GLY A 61 -9.62 -16.09 16.73
N ASP A 62 -8.70 -15.33 17.30
CA ASP A 62 -8.11 -14.09 16.84
C ASP A 62 -7.39 -14.19 15.49
N ASN A 63 -7.09 -15.40 14.98
CA ASN A 63 -6.41 -15.61 13.71
C ASN A 63 -7.09 -16.63 12.79
N GLY A 64 -6.73 -16.60 11.52
CA GLY A 64 -7.28 -17.55 10.54
C GLY A 64 -6.95 -17.23 9.09
N VAL A 65 -7.57 -18.01 8.20
CA VAL A 65 -7.50 -17.79 6.75
C VAL A 65 -8.40 -16.60 6.41
N ALA A 66 -7.99 -15.81 5.43
CA ALA A 66 -8.80 -14.74 4.89
C ALA A 66 -8.72 -14.72 3.36
N LYS A 67 -9.64 -13.97 2.76
CA LYS A 67 -9.70 -13.74 1.32
C LYS A 67 -9.93 -12.27 1.07
N ILE A 68 -9.33 -11.77 0.00
CA ILE A 68 -9.65 -10.47 -0.57
C ILE A 68 -10.24 -10.70 -1.94
N ILE A 69 -11.51 -10.33 -2.09
CA ILE A 69 -12.18 -10.32 -3.38
C ILE A 69 -11.98 -8.95 -4.00
N VAL A 70 -11.26 -8.90 -5.11
CA VAL A 70 -10.98 -7.68 -5.86
C VAL A 70 -11.93 -7.62 -7.05
N VAL A 71 -12.75 -6.58 -7.12
CA VAL A 71 -13.61 -6.27 -8.27
C VAL A 71 -13.05 -5.03 -8.97
N ALA A 72 -12.51 -5.21 -10.17
CA ALA A 72 -11.85 -4.18 -10.95
C ALA A 72 -12.04 -4.47 -12.45
N GLY A 73 -12.28 -3.43 -13.26
CA GLY A 73 -12.45 -3.59 -14.72
C GLY A 73 -13.61 -4.49 -15.15
N GLY A 74 -14.61 -4.69 -14.28
CA GLY A 74 -15.73 -5.62 -14.52
C GLY A 74 -15.40 -7.09 -14.22
N GLU A 75 -14.19 -7.39 -13.74
CA GLU A 75 -13.76 -8.73 -13.38
C GLU A 75 -13.62 -8.87 -11.86
N GLN A 76 -13.80 -10.10 -11.37
CA GLN A 76 -13.64 -10.45 -9.97
C GLN A 76 -12.48 -11.44 -9.84
N THR A 77 -11.52 -11.12 -8.99
CA THR A 77 -10.38 -11.98 -8.65
C THR A 77 -10.33 -12.21 -7.15
N VAL A 78 -9.97 -13.42 -6.72
CA VAL A 78 -9.82 -13.76 -5.30
C VAL A 78 -8.34 -13.90 -4.98
N LEU A 79 -7.89 -13.20 -3.95
CA LEU A 79 -6.55 -13.32 -3.38
C LEU A 79 -6.67 -14.03 -2.03
N ASP A 80 -5.99 -15.17 -1.90
CA ASP A 80 -5.90 -15.88 -0.63
C ASP A 80 -4.90 -15.17 0.30
N THR A 81 -5.28 -15.04 1.57
CA THR A 81 -4.49 -14.34 2.59
C THR A 81 -4.81 -14.93 3.97
N TRP A 82 -4.35 -14.26 5.03
CA TRP A 82 -4.58 -14.64 6.41
C TRP A 82 -4.63 -13.40 7.29
N PHE A 83 -5.06 -13.57 8.54
CA PHE A 83 -5.10 -12.51 9.53
C PHE A 83 -4.74 -13.05 10.91
N ASP A 84 -4.34 -12.14 11.80
CA ASP A 84 -4.05 -12.41 13.22
C ASP A 84 -4.35 -11.17 14.04
N ASN A 85 -5.36 -11.23 14.89
CA ASN A 85 -5.93 -10.13 15.65
C ASN A 85 -6.01 -10.52 17.13
N ASP A 86 -4.86 -10.83 17.72
CA ASP A 86 -4.75 -11.19 19.13
C ASP A 86 -4.35 -9.98 19.99
N LEU A 87 -4.15 -10.21 21.29
CA LEU A 87 -3.75 -9.16 22.24
C LEU A 87 -2.42 -8.48 21.92
N PHE A 88 -1.56 -9.10 21.11
CA PHE A 88 -0.19 -8.66 20.83
C PHE A 88 0.03 -8.32 19.35
N ASN A 89 -0.85 -8.78 18.45
CA ASN A 89 -0.75 -8.64 17.00
C ASN A 89 -2.09 -8.22 16.40
N ASP A 90 -2.07 -7.21 15.53
CA ASP A 90 -3.20 -6.86 14.66
C ASP A 90 -2.74 -6.89 13.19
N ILE A 91 -2.54 -8.09 12.67
CA ILE A 91 -2.32 -8.42 11.25
C ILE A 91 -3.67 -8.42 10.53
N ARG A 92 -3.86 -7.41 9.68
CA ARG A 92 -5.05 -7.22 8.86
C ARG A 92 -5.01 -8.14 7.64
N PRO A 93 -6.16 -8.56 7.09
CA PRO A 93 -6.21 -9.47 5.95
C PRO A 93 -5.49 -8.93 4.71
N GLY A 94 -5.40 -7.60 4.58
CA GLY A 94 -4.55 -6.95 3.58
C GLY A 94 -4.48 -5.44 3.78
N TYR A 95 -3.68 -4.82 2.93
CA TYR A 95 -3.40 -3.38 2.95
C TYR A 95 -3.37 -2.85 1.52
N VAL A 96 -3.58 -1.55 1.35
CA VAL A 96 -3.52 -0.89 0.04
C VAL A 96 -2.65 0.35 0.06
N SER A 97 -2.00 0.66 -1.06
CA SER A 97 -1.26 1.92 -1.23
C SER A 97 -1.35 2.40 -2.67
N TRP A 98 -1.09 3.70 -2.89
CA TRP A 98 -1.01 4.26 -4.24
C TRP A 98 0.44 4.49 -4.64
N GLN A 99 0.90 3.75 -5.65
CA GLN A 99 2.28 3.81 -6.14
C GLN A 99 2.30 3.72 -7.66
N ASN A 100 3.30 4.32 -8.30
CA ASN A 100 3.57 4.07 -9.71
C ASN A 100 4.36 2.77 -9.80
N VAL A 101 3.76 1.71 -10.36
CA VAL A 101 4.43 0.39 -10.51
C VAL A 101 4.59 -0.03 -11.97
N ASP A 102 3.92 0.66 -12.90
CA ASP A 102 3.93 0.37 -14.33
C ASP A 102 4.57 1.51 -15.16
N ASP A 103 5.30 2.41 -14.51
CA ASP A 103 5.96 3.59 -15.07
C ASP A 103 5.01 4.64 -15.70
N HIS A 104 3.71 4.58 -15.43
CA HIS A 104 2.77 5.62 -15.85
C HIS A 104 2.72 6.82 -14.89
N TRP A 105 2.23 7.96 -15.40
CA TRP A 105 2.17 9.21 -14.64
C TRP A 105 1.13 9.21 -13.50
N ARG A 106 0.20 8.25 -13.53
CA ARG A 106 -0.81 8.05 -12.49
C ARG A 106 -0.36 6.95 -11.54
N ARG A 107 -0.91 6.97 -10.32
CA ARG A 107 -0.62 5.97 -9.30
C ARG A 107 -1.64 4.86 -9.36
N ASP A 108 -1.14 3.64 -9.24
CA ASP A 108 -1.91 2.41 -9.21
C ASP A 108 -2.24 2.00 -7.79
N LEU A 109 -3.31 1.23 -7.63
CA LEU A 109 -3.69 0.68 -6.34
C LEU A 109 -2.96 -0.64 -6.12
N VAL A 110 -1.89 -0.61 -5.34
CA VAL A 110 -1.12 -1.80 -4.97
C VAL A 110 -1.77 -2.48 -3.78
N ILE A 111 -1.99 -3.79 -3.90
CA ILE A 111 -2.61 -4.63 -2.86
C ILE A 111 -1.50 -5.43 -2.18
N TRP A 112 -1.37 -5.23 -0.87
CA TRP A 112 -0.37 -5.87 -0.03
C TRP A 112 -1.03 -6.93 0.85
N LEU A 113 -0.46 -8.13 0.85
CA LEU A 113 -0.86 -9.24 1.69
C LEU A 113 0.17 -9.43 2.82
N PRO A 114 -0.27 -9.68 4.06
CA PRO A 114 0.66 -10.02 5.13
C PRO A 114 1.32 -11.37 4.87
N THR A 115 2.60 -11.47 5.20
CA THR A 115 3.35 -12.73 5.25
C THR A 115 3.47 -13.21 6.69
N TYR A 116 3.73 -14.51 6.91
CA TYR A 116 3.78 -15.12 8.25
C TYR A 116 4.82 -14.51 9.20
N ASP A 117 5.87 -13.90 8.66
CA ASP A 117 6.91 -13.17 9.40
C ASP A 117 6.52 -11.71 9.73
N GLY A 118 5.28 -11.32 9.43
CA GLY A 118 4.74 -9.99 9.68
C GLY A 118 5.10 -8.96 8.61
N ASN A 119 5.82 -9.31 7.55
CA ASN A 119 6.09 -8.42 6.42
C ASN A 119 4.88 -8.28 5.49
N LEU A 120 5.01 -7.39 4.50
CA LEU A 120 4.01 -7.17 3.45
C LEU A 120 4.58 -7.55 2.10
N LEU A 121 3.81 -8.33 1.34
CA LEU A 121 4.11 -8.73 -0.03
C LEU A 121 3.00 -8.23 -0.96
N ALA A 122 3.36 -7.53 -2.02
CA ALA A 122 2.43 -7.17 -3.09
C ALA A 122 2.81 -7.91 -4.38
N SER A 123 1.90 -8.77 -4.84
CA SER A 123 2.01 -9.52 -6.09
C SER A 123 0.97 -9.10 -7.12
N ALA A 124 0.12 -8.11 -6.81
CA ALA A 124 -0.91 -7.62 -7.71
C ALA A 124 -1.21 -6.14 -7.46
N TYR A 125 -1.67 -5.45 -8.50
CA TYR A 125 -2.08 -4.06 -8.45
C TYR A 125 -3.24 -3.81 -9.41
N VAL A 126 -4.11 -2.84 -9.11
CA VAL A 126 -5.09 -2.35 -10.08
C VAL A 126 -4.48 -1.17 -10.81
N SER A 127 -4.29 -1.29 -12.13
CA SER A 127 -3.67 -0.23 -12.94
C SER A 127 -4.62 0.96 -13.08
N SER A 128 -4.05 2.15 -13.02
CA SER A 128 -4.73 3.41 -13.27
C SER A 128 -4.93 3.72 -14.76
N GLU A 129 -4.30 2.94 -15.65
CA GLU A 129 -4.44 3.04 -17.11
C GLU A 129 -5.74 2.39 -17.60
N ASP A 130 -6.06 1.18 -17.14
CA ASP A 130 -7.21 0.40 -17.61
C ASP A 130 -8.21 0.00 -16.52
N GLY A 131 -7.89 0.25 -15.25
CA GLY A 131 -8.74 -0.09 -14.11
C GLY A 131 -8.84 -1.58 -13.82
N ARG A 132 -7.96 -2.42 -14.36
CA ARG A 132 -7.96 -3.88 -14.20
C ARG A 132 -6.87 -4.33 -13.23
N LEU A 133 -7.05 -5.53 -12.67
CA LEU A 133 -6.05 -6.16 -11.80
C LEU A 133 -4.96 -6.81 -12.66
N HIS A 134 -3.72 -6.45 -12.39
CA HIS A 134 -2.53 -6.99 -13.05
C HIS A 134 -1.62 -7.69 -12.04
N PRO A 135 -0.93 -8.77 -12.44
CA PRO A 135 0.12 -9.35 -11.62
C PRO A 135 1.32 -8.40 -11.55
N LEU A 136 2.04 -8.45 -10.45
CA LEU A 136 3.25 -7.68 -10.23
C LEU A 136 4.45 -8.65 -10.19
N ASP A 137 5.34 -8.53 -11.18
CA ASP A 137 6.55 -9.35 -11.33
C ASP A 137 7.76 -8.46 -11.64
N PRO A 138 8.77 -8.38 -10.76
CA PRO A 138 8.92 -9.10 -9.49
C PRO A 138 8.04 -8.50 -8.38
N PRO A 139 7.52 -9.32 -7.43
CA PRO A 139 6.68 -8.83 -6.35
C PRO A 139 7.41 -7.82 -5.45
N LEU A 140 6.67 -6.85 -4.91
CA LEU A 140 7.21 -5.87 -3.97
C LEU A 140 7.17 -6.42 -2.54
N GLN A 141 8.19 -6.11 -1.75
CA GLN A 141 8.24 -6.45 -0.33
C GLN A 141 8.47 -5.21 0.52
N ARG A 142 7.86 -5.18 1.70
CA ARG A 142 8.05 -4.12 2.68
C ARG A 142 7.96 -4.67 4.10
N GLN A 143 8.75 -4.12 5.02
CA GLN A 143 8.52 -4.33 6.45
C GLN A 143 7.22 -3.67 6.88
N ARG A 144 6.38 -4.39 7.62
CA ARG A 144 5.24 -3.78 8.27
C ARG A 144 5.76 -2.79 9.32
N LEU A 145 5.45 -1.52 9.13
CA LEU A 145 5.65 -0.52 10.17
C LEU A 145 4.52 -0.73 11.18
N PHE A 146 4.88 -1.01 12.44
CA PHE A 146 3.90 -1.11 13.52
C PHE A 146 3.28 0.28 13.73
N ASP A 147 1.95 0.36 13.69
CA ASP A 147 1.17 1.50 14.19
C ASP A 147 0.78 1.22 15.65
#